data_AF-A0A969V1U0-F1
#
_entry.id   AF-A0A969V1U0-F1
#
_cell.length_a   1.000
_cell.length_b   1.000
_cell.length_c   1.000
_cell.angle_alpha   90.00
_cell.angle_beta   90.00
_cell.angle_gamma   90.00
#
_symmetry.space_group_name_H-M   'P 1'
#
loop_
_entity.id
_entity.type
_entity.pdbx_description
1 polymer ?
#
loop_
_entity_poly.entity_id
_entity_poly.type
_entity_poly.pdbx_seq_one_letter_code
_entity_poly.pdbx_strand_id
1 'polypeptide(L)'
;AGCRLYFYLEMLHLQGKTPTERQICEDLKISSSTLRKWLPKIHDWSHCADWLQLPGRKGPEYAIQLRMHKALGGVMEAFTVAGRIDLVTDTEVIEIKRVADWKDAVGEVMVKGQSFPNHRKRIHLFGQVEKLWETILATCTSLDITVTIEPAPALSIVPKPNPLGNAV
;
A
#
# COMPACT_ATOMS: atom_id res chain seq x y z
N ALA A 1 -5.77 5.39 -20.80
CA ALA A 1 -6.02 4.23 -19.92
C ALA A 1 -7.40 4.31 -19.25
N GLY A 2 -7.74 5.41 -18.54
CA GLY A 2 -9.03 5.56 -17.85
C GLY A 2 -10.27 5.26 -18.70
N CYS A 3 -10.41 5.88 -19.88
CA CYS A 3 -11.59 5.66 -20.73
C CYS A 3 -11.69 4.22 -21.26
N ARG A 4 -10.56 3.56 -21.56
CA ARG A 4 -10.53 2.14 -21.96
C ARG A 4 -11.00 1.23 -20.83
N LEU A 5 -10.57 1.52 -19.60
CA LEU A 5 -11.00 0.79 -18.41
C LEU A 5 -12.49 1.00 -18.13
N TYR A 6 -13.00 2.24 -18.25
CA TYR A 6 -14.43 2.55 -18.13
C TYR A 6 -15.28 1.73 -19.10
N PHE A 7 -15.03 1.82 -20.41
CA PHE A 7 -15.81 1.09 -21.42
C PHE A 7 -15.73 -0.43 -21.25
N TYR A 8 -14.57 -0.94 -20.83
CA TYR A 8 -14.39 -2.36 -20.57
C TYR A 8 -15.22 -2.84 -19.37
N LEU A 9 -15.24 -2.08 -18.27
CA LEU A 9 -16.04 -2.42 -17.09
C LEU A 9 -17.54 -2.34 -17.39
N GLU A 10 -17.99 -1.29 -18.09
CA GLU A 10 -19.38 -1.14 -18.56
C GLU A 10 -19.82 -2.33 -19.42
N MET A 11 -19.00 -2.73 -20.39
CA MET A 11 -19.31 -3.87 -21.25
C MET A 11 -19.41 -5.18 -20.46
N LEU A 12 -18.55 -5.41 -19.47
CA LEU A 12 -18.64 -6.60 -18.62
C LEU A 12 -19.87 -6.57 -17.70
N HIS A 13 -20.24 -5.40 -17.19
CA HIS A 13 -21.45 -5.22 -16.40
C HIS A 13 -22.71 -5.58 -17.21
N LEU A 14 -22.82 -5.07 -18.43
CA LEU A 14 -23.90 -5.42 -19.37
C LEU A 14 -23.95 -6.92 -19.72
N GLN A 15 -22.80 -7.60 -19.66
CA GLN A 15 -22.69 -9.04 -19.87
C GLN A 15 -22.91 -9.86 -18.59
N GLY A 16 -23.16 -9.23 -17.44
CA GLY A 16 -23.30 -9.90 -16.14
C GLY A 16 -22.02 -10.62 -15.67
N LYS A 17 -20.85 -10.18 -16.14
CA LYS A 17 -19.55 -10.81 -15.83
C LYS A 17 -18.83 -10.09 -14.70
N THR A 18 -18.25 -10.86 -13.79
CA THR A 18 -17.45 -10.34 -12.68
C THR A 18 -15.98 -10.69 -12.86
N PRO A 19 -15.15 -9.81 -13.46
CA PRO A 19 -13.75 -10.12 -13.73
C PRO A 19 -12.92 -10.05 -12.44
N THR A 20 -11.81 -10.78 -12.43
CA THR A 20 -10.76 -10.59 -11.41
C THR A 20 -9.85 -9.42 -11.78
N GLU A 21 -9.13 -8.84 -10.81
CA GLU A 21 -8.08 -7.84 -11.08
C GLU A 21 -7.07 -8.32 -12.13
N ARG A 22 -6.66 -9.59 -12.04
CA ARG A 22 -5.73 -10.21 -12.98
C ARG A 22 -6.28 -10.17 -14.41
N GLN A 23 -7.54 -10.56 -14.58
CA GLN A 23 -8.16 -10.61 -15.90
C GLN A 23 -8.32 -9.22 -16.52
N ILE A 24 -8.72 -8.21 -15.73
CA ILE A 24 -8.78 -6.81 -16.20
C ILE A 24 -7.39 -6.35 -16.68
N CYS A 25 -6.35 -6.62 -15.88
CA CYS A 25 -4.98 -6.23 -16.20
C CYS A 25 -4.45 -6.92 -17.47
N GLU A 26 -4.71 -8.22 -17.63
CA GLU A 26 -4.33 -9.00 -18.81
C GLU A 26 -5.05 -8.51 -20.06
N ASP A 27 -6.38 -8.37 -20.02
CA ASP A 27 -7.21 -7.97 -21.16
C ASP A 27 -6.89 -6.55 -21.64
N LEU A 28 -6.69 -5.62 -20.70
CA LEU A 28 -6.39 -4.23 -21.03
C LEU A 28 -4.91 -3.96 -21.26
N LYS A 29 -4.04 -4.94 -20.97
CA LYS A 29 -2.57 -4.81 -20.99
C LYS A 29 -2.11 -3.65 -20.10
N ILE A 30 -2.62 -3.60 -18.86
CA ILE A 30 -2.27 -2.58 -17.85
C ILE A 30 -1.73 -3.25 -16.58
N SER A 31 -0.95 -2.51 -15.79
CA SER A 31 -0.51 -2.99 -14.48
C SER A 31 -1.59 -2.86 -13.41
N SER A 32 -1.52 -3.67 -12.35
CA SER A 32 -2.34 -3.53 -11.13
C SER A 32 -2.31 -2.12 -10.56
N SER A 33 -1.13 -1.48 -10.54
CA SER A 33 -0.98 -0.11 -10.09
C SER A 33 -1.75 0.88 -10.97
N THR A 34 -1.78 0.65 -12.29
CA THR A 34 -2.55 1.48 -13.23
C THR A 34 -4.04 1.28 -13.02
N LEU A 35 -4.50 0.04 -12.83
CA LEU A 35 -5.90 -0.26 -12.52
C LEU A 35 -6.33 0.46 -11.22
N ARG A 36 -5.60 0.24 -10.13
CA ARG A 36 -5.89 0.84 -8.81
C ARG A 36 -5.81 2.38 -8.82
N LYS A 37 -4.98 2.97 -9.67
CA LYS A 37 -4.92 4.43 -9.88
C LYS A 37 -6.18 4.99 -10.56
N TRP A 38 -6.73 4.28 -11.53
CA TRP A 38 -7.86 4.76 -12.34
C TRP A 38 -9.22 4.37 -11.79
N LEU A 39 -9.32 3.26 -11.06
CA LEU A 39 -10.60 2.75 -10.57
C LEU A 39 -11.38 3.76 -9.70
N PRO A 40 -10.77 4.46 -8.71
CA PRO A 40 -11.50 5.45 -7.93
C PRO A 40 -12.02 6.61 -8.78
N LYS A 41 -11.22 7.06 -9.76
CA LYS A 41 -11.62 8.14 -10.66
C LYS A 41 -12.80 7.75 -11.55
N ILE A 42 -12.83 6.49 -11.99
CA ILE A 42 -13.91 5.96 -12.84
C ILE A 42 -15.20 5.77 -12.03
N HIS A 43 -15.08 5.31 -10.79
CA HIS A 43 -16.19 5.29 -9.83
C HIS A 43 -16.77 6.69 -9.68
N ASP A 44 -15.95 7.71 -9.42
CA ASP A 44 -16.40 9.10 -9.29
C ASP A 44 -17.04 9.66 -10.57
N TRP A 45 -16.68 9.15 -11.75
CA TRP A 45 -17.23 9.63 -13.02
C TRP A 45 -18.61 9.07 -13.35
N SER A 46 -18.93 7.86 -12.89
CA SER A 46 -20.04 7.11 -13.48
C SER A 46 -20.69 6.06 -12.59
N HIS A 47 -20.11 5.76 -11.42
CA HIS A 47 -20.53 4.63 -10.58
C HIS A 47 -20.49 3.25 -11.30
N CYS A 48 -19.84 3.16 -12.47
CA CYS A 48 -19.84 1.95 -13.30
C CYS A 48 -19.05 0.78 -12.72
N ALA A 49 -18.37 0.99 -11.60
CA ALA A 49 -17.46 0.04 -10.98
C ALA A 49 -17.88 -0.32 -9.55
N ASP A 50 -19.05 0.13 -9.08
CA ASP A 50 -19.53 -0.08 -7.71
C ASP A 50 -19.75 -1.56 -7.41
N TRP A 51 -20.08 -2.34 -8.45
CA TRP A 51 -20.23 -3.79 -8.40
C TRP A 51 -18.89 -4.54 -8.39
N LEU A 52 -17.77 -3.88 -8.71
CA LEU A 52 -16.45 -4.51 -8.82
C LEU A 52 -15.79 -4.61 -7.43
N GLN A 53 -15.87 -5.79 -6.83
CA GLN A 53 -15.19 -6.08 -5.57
C GLN A 53 -13.73 -6.48 -5.82
N LEU A 54 -12.82 -5.50 -5.80
CA LEU A 54 -11.39 -5.81 -5.78
C LEU A 54 -10.91 -6.14 -4.37
N PRO A 55 -10.02 -7.14 -4.20
CA PRO A 55 -9.37 -7.34 -2.92
C PRO A 55 -8.60 -6.08 -2.52
N GLY A 56 -8.90 -5.56 -1.33
CA GLY A 56 -8.18 -4.46 -0.71
C GLY A 56 -6.68 -4.72 -0.63
N ARG A 57 -5.88 -3.68 -0.33
CA ARG A 57 -4.43 -3.86 -0.11
C ARG A 57 -4.25 -4.91 1.00
N LYS A 58 -3.31 -5.83 0.78
CA LYS A 58 -2.99 -6.92 1.71
C LYS A 58 -1.48 -6.99 1.86
N GLY A 59 -1.02 -7.48 3.00
CA GLY A 59 0.39 -7.72 3.29
C GLY A 59 0.86 -7.07 4.58
N PRO A 60 2.09 -7.39 5.02
CA PRO A 60 2.65 -6.89 6.27
C PRO A 60 2.65 -5.37 6.38
N GLU A 61 3.14 -4.65 5.35
CA GLU A 61 3.18 -3.17 5.33
C GLU A 61 1.79 -2.58 5.57
N TYR A 62 0.78 -3.07 4.86
CA TYR A 62 -0.59 -2.57 5.00
C TYR A 62 -1.19 -2.87 6.39
N ALA A 63 -0.92 -4.05 6.95
CA ALA A 63 -1.39 -4.39 8.29
C ALA A 63 -0.78 -3.46 9.35
N ILE A 64 0.50 -3.13 9.20
CA ILE A 64 1.21 -2.19 10.07
C ILE A 64 0.67 -0.77 9.88
N GLN A 65 0.53 -0.33 8.63
CA GLN A 65 -0.04 0.98 8.26
C GLN A 65 -1.42 1.18 8.88
N LEU A 66 -2.30 0.18 8.76
CA LEU A 66 -3.65 0.23 9.32
C LEU A 66 -3.63 0.32 10.86
N ARG A 67 -2.76 -0.46 11.51
CA ARG A 67 -2.61 -0.42 12.96
C ARG A 67 -2.03 0.91 13.45
N MET A 68 -1.02 1.44 12.75
CA MET A 68 -0.43 2.76 13.05
C MET A 68 -1.44 3.88 12.83
N HIS A 69 -2.20 3.85 11.74
CA HIS A 69 -3.29 4.80 11.49
C HIS A 69 -4.34 4.76 12.61
N LYS A 70 -4.73 3.57 13.07
CA LYS A 70 -5.65 3.43 14.20
C LYS A 70 -5.09 4.02 15.50
N ALA A 71 -3.78 3.93 15.72
CA ALA A 71 -3.12 4.40 16.94
C ALA A 71 -2.77 5.90 16.91
N LEU A 72 -2.39 6.43 15.75
CA LEU A 72 -1.83 7.77 15.58
C LEU A 72 -2.77 8.73 14.82
N GLY A 73 -3.84 8.22 14.22
CA GLY A 73 -4.67 8.97 13.28
C GLY A 73 -3.97 9.19 11.94
N GLY A 74 -4.21 10.34 11.32
CA GLY A 74 -3.54 10.75 10.08
C GLY A 74 -4.14 10.21 8.78
N VAL A 75 -3.51 10.55 7.66
CA VAL A 75 -3.94 10.18 6.31
C VAL A 75 -3.02 9.07 5.78
N MET A 76 -3.60 7.91 5.49
CA MET A 76 -2.90 6.81 4.81
C MET A 76 -2.74 7.09 3.31
N GLU A 77 -1.66 6.62 2.71
CA GLU A 77 -1.37 6.78 1.28
C GLU A 77 -1.45 8.24 0.82
N ALA A 78 -0.97 9.15 1.66
CA ALA A 78 -1.07 10.58 1.47
C ALA A 78 -0.33 10.99 0.19
N PHE A 79 -1.00 11.79 -0.64
CA PHE A 79 -0.47 12.22 -1.92
C PHE A 79 0.62 13.28 -1.74
N THR A 80 1.70 13.13 -2.50
CA THR A 80 2.79 14.09 -2.64
C THR A 80 3.10 14.28 -4.12
N VAL A 81 3.83 15.34 -4.45
CA VAL A 81 4.32 15.55 -5.82
C VAL A 81 5.22 14.42 -6.33
N ALA A 82 5.84 13.67 -5.42
CA ALA A 82 6.78 12.60 -5.71
C ALA A 82 6.19 11.18 -5.53
N GLY A 83 4.88 11.05 -5.34
CA GLY A 83 4.21 9.76 -5.12
C GLY A 83 3.34 9.75 -3.87
N ARG A 84 3.15 8.57 -3.27
CA ARG A 84 2.36 8.41 -2.04
C ARG A 84 3.27 7.99 -0.89
N ILE A 85 3.08 8.59 0.27
CA ILE A 85 3.75 8.17 1.51
C ILE A 85 2.76 7.37 2.37
N ASP A 86 3.26 6.38 3.12
CA ASP A 86 2.38 5.44 3.82
C ASP A 86 1.47 6.13 4.84
N LEU A 87 1.99 7.01 5.69
CA LEU A 87 1.16 7.68 6.70
C LEU A 87 1.66 9.08 7.01
N VAL A 88 0.73 10.05 7.03
CA VAL A 88 1.00 11.42 7.50
C VAL A 88 0.08 11.73 8.66
N THR A 89 0.66 11.96 9.83
CA THR A 89 -0.07 12.39 11.04
C THR A 89 0.04 13.92 11.16
N ASP A 90 -0.50 14.49 12.23
CA ASP A 90 -0.39 15.93 12.48
C ASP A 90 1.07 16.41 12.68
N THR A 91 2.00 15.50 12.99
CA THR A 91 3.39 15.86 13.31
C THR A 91 4.45 15.00 12.63
N GLU A 92 4.08 13.90 11.97
CA GLU A 92 5.02 12.95 11.40
C GLU A 92 4.65 12.58 9.95
N VAL A 93 5.70 12.35 9.15
CA VAL A 93 5.63 11.69 7.85
C VAL A 93 6.34 10.36 7.98
N ILE A 94 5.61 9.28 7.74
CA ILE A 94 6.01 7.92 8.09
C ILE A 94 6.01 7.06 6.84
N GLU A 95 7.15 6.43 6.58
CA GLU A 95 7.32 5.38 5.55
C GLU A 95 7.55 4.03 6.24
N ILE A 96 6.80 3.00 5.84
CA ILE A 96 6.79 1.67 6.45
C ILE A 96 7.45 0.69 5.48
N LYS A 97 8.47 -0.04 5.94
CA LYS A 97 9.22 -0.94 5.06
C LYS A 97 9.81 -2.12 5.81
N ARG A 98 10.14 -3.20 5.10
CA ARG A 98 10.96 -4.27 5.68
C ARG A 98 12.34 -3.72 6.04
N VAL A 99 12.97 -4.29 7.07
CA VAL A 99 14.35 -3.93 7.45
C VAL A 99 15.32 -4.08 6.28
N ALA A 100 15.15 -5.11 5.44
CA ALA A 100 15.99 -5.33 4.26
C ALA A 100 15.95 -4.17 3.25
N ASP A 101 14.84 -3.43 3.24
CA ASP A 101 14.51 -2.38 2.29
C ASP A 101 14.66 -0.97 2.93
N TRP A 102 15.38 -0.85 4.05
CA TRP A 102 15.49 0.40 4.83
C TRP A 102 16.03 1.59 4.03
N LYS A 103 16.91 1.35 3.05
CA LYS A 103 17.47 2.41 2.19
C LYS A 103 16.39 3.03 1.29
N ASP A 104 15.46 2.20 0.82
CA ASP A 104 14.32 2.68 0.04
C ASP A 104 13.41 3.53 0.92
N ALA A 105 13.17 3.09 2.17
CA ALA A 105 12.40 3.88 3.14
C ALA A 105 13.03 5.27 3.40
N VAL A 106 14.36 5.33 3.53
CA VAL A 106 15.10 6.60 3.68
C VAL A 106 14.92 7.49 2.45
N GLY A 107 15.12 6.94 1.24
CA GLY A 107 14.94 7.71 0.01
C GLY A 107 13.51 8.24 -0.14
N GLU A 108 12.52 7.40 0.15
CA GLU A 108 11.11 7.74 0.04
C GLU A 108 10.69 8.80 1.06
N VAL A 109 11.05 8.67 2.34
CA VAL A 109 10.70 9.68 3.37
C VAL A 109 11.42 11.01 3.13
N MET A 110 12.63 11.00 2.58
CA MET A 110 13.39 12.22 2.28
C MET A 110 12.77 13.01 1.12
N VAL A 111 12.42 12.33 0.03
CA VAL A 111 11.85 12.99 -1.15
C VAL A 111 10.40 13.39 -0.90
N LYS A 112 9.56 12.45 -0.42
CA LYS A 112 8.13 12.71 -0.22
C LYS A 112 7.89 13.66 0.97
N GLY A 113 8.73 13.60 2.00
CA GLY A 113 8.66 14.48 3.17
C GLY A 113 8.81 15.97 2.86
N GLN A 114 9.35 16.34 1.69
CA GLN A 114 9.40 17.75 1.25
C GLN A 114 8.01 18.39 1.11
N SER A 115 6.95 17.59 0.89
CA SER A 115 5.56 18.09 0.85
C SER A 115 5.04 18.47 2.24
N PHE A 116 5.77 18.17 3.31
CA PHE A 116 5.37 18.34 4.70
C PHE A 116 6.54 18.91 5.54
N PRO A 117 6.99 20.15 5.26
CA PRO A 117 8.25 20.68 5.80
C PRO A 117 8.30 20.79 7.33
N ASN A 118 7.13 20.91 7.98
CA ASN A 118 7.03 21.03 9.44
C ASN A 118 6.86 19.68 10.15
N HIS A 119 6.85 18.57 9.41
CA HIS A 119 6.67 17.24 9.99
C HIS A 119 8.02 16.57 10.22
N ARG A 120 8.11 15.80 11.31
CA ARG A 120 9.26 14.93 11.57
C ARG A 120 9.23 13.76 10.59
N LYS A 121 10.39 13.43 10.03
CA LYS A 121 10.53 12.26 9.15
C LYS A 121 10.73 11.03 10.00
N ARG A 122 10.02 9.96 9.66
CA ARG A 122 10.11 8.68 10.36
C ARG A 122 10.12 7.54 9.37
N ILE A 123 11.01 6.58 9.58
CA ILE A 123 10.88 5.25 8.99
C ILE A 123 10.43 4.27 10.06
N HIS A 124 9.48 3.42 9.71
CA HIS A 124 9.02 2.34 10.56
C HIS A 124 9.36 1.01 9.90
N LEU A 125 10.35 0.31 10.46
CA LEU A 125 10.88 -0.91 9.91
C LEU A 125 10.22 -2.14 10.54
N PHE A 126 10.12 -3.23 9.78
CA PHE A 126 9.70 -4.52 10.34
C PHE A 126 10.54 -5.70 9.84
N GLY A 127 10.77 -6.69 10.71
CA GLY A 127 11.57 -7.89 10.42
C GLY A 127 12.84 -8.02 11.27
N GLN A 128 13.76 -8.89 10.88
CA GLN A 128 15.00 -9.18 11.61
C GLN A 128 16.08 -8.11 11.39
N VAL A 129 16.87 -7.85 12.44
CA VAL A 129 17.66 -6.61 12.62
C VAL A 129 19.17 -6.85 12.78
N GLU A 130 19.56 -8.12 12.89
CA GLU A 130 20.73 -8.57 13.67
C GLU A 130 22.11 -8.04 13.26
N LYS A 131 22.29 -7.43 12.07
CA LYS A 131 23.62 -6.99 11.59
C LYS A 131 23.74 -5.54 11.14
N LEU A 132 22.63 -4.85 10.89
CA LEU A 132 22.66 -3.52 10.26
C LEU A 132 22.12 -2.40 11.15
N TRP A 133 21.65 -2.73 12.36
CA TRP A 133 20.94 -1.79 13.21
C TRP A 133 21.71 -0.51 13.52
N GLU A 134 22.96 -0.64 13.93
CA GLU A 134 23.82 0.51 14.25
C GLU A 134 24.02 1.41 13.03
N THR A 135 24.25 0.81 11.85
CA THR A 135 24.37 1.53 10.58
C THR A 135 23.08 2.26 10.21
N ILE A 136 21.92 1.59 10.36
CA ILE A 136 20.61 2.18 10.08
C ILE A 136 20.38 3.39 11.00
N LEU A 137 20.57 3.21 12.30
CA LEU A 137 20.39 4.28 13.29
C LEU A 137 21.34 5.46 13.05
N ALA A 138 22.63 5.21 12.85
CA ALA A 138 23.61 6.25 12.59
C ALA A 138 23.28 7.05 11.32
N THR A 139 22.89 6.36 10.24
CA THR A 139 22.50 6.99 8.98
C THR A 139 21.22 7.81 9.12
N CYS A 140 20.19 7.27 9.77
CA CYS A 140 18.92 7.99 9.92
C CYS A 140 19.06 9.18 10.87
N THR A 141 19.85 9.06 11.94
CA THR A 141 20.12 10.16 12.88
C THR A 141 20.83 11.31 12.19
N SER A 142 21.82 11.04 11.32
CA SER A 142 22.51 12.11 10.58
C SER A 142 21.62 12.83 9.55
N LEU A 143 20.48 12.22 9.20
CA LEU A 143 19.48 12.77 8.28
C LEU A 143 18.24 13.34 8.98
N ASP A 144 18.25 13.44 10.32
CA ASP A 144 17.09 13.85 11.13
C ASP A 144 15.84 12.99 10.85
N ILE A 145 16.05 11.67 10.75
CA ILE A 145 15.01 10.66 10.56
C ILE A 145 14.89 9.81 11.82
N THR A 146 13.68 9.79 12.40
CA THR A 146 13.34 8.89 13.49
C THR A 146 13.20 7.45 12.98
N VAL A 147 13.82 6.49 13.64
CA VAL A 147 13.70 5.06 13.31
C VAL A 147 12.90 4.36 14.40
N THR A 148 11.89 3.60 13.99
CA THR A 148 11.15 2.70 14.88
C THR A 148 11.10 1.32 14.24
N ILE A 149 11.00 0.27 15.06
CA ILE A 149 11.07 -1.10 14.56
C ILE A 149 10.14 -2.05 15.31
N GLU A 150 9.68 -3.08 14.61
CA GLU A 150 8.91 -4.17 15.21
C GLU A 150 9.12 -5.53 14.50
N PRO A 151 8.72 -6.63 15.15
CA PRO A 151 8.70 -7.93 14.48
C PRO A 151 7.75 -7.93 13.27
N ALA A 152 8.06 -8.75 12.25
CA ALA A 152 7.14 -8.94 11.15
C ALA A 152 5.78 -9.47 11.67
N PRO A 153 4.65 -8.93 11.22
CA PRO A 153 3.35 -9.40 11.67
C PRO A 153 3.19 -10.87 11.30
N ALA A 154 2.72 -11.68 12.25
CA ALA A 154 2.30 -13.05 11.97
C ALA A 154 1.16 -12.97 10.95
N LEU A 155 1.44 -13.32 9.70
CA LEU A 155 0.38 -13.49 8.71
C LEU A 155 -0.55 -14.55 9.27
N SER A 156 -1.80 -14.18 9.58
CA SER A 156 -2.84 -15.15 9.88
C SER A 156 -2.91 -16.10 8.68
N ILE A 157 -2.38 -17.31 8.84
CA ILE A 157 -2.49 -18.38 7.85
C ILE A 157 -3.98 -18.65 7.76
N VAL A 158 -4.64 -18.12 6.73
CA VAL A 158 -5.94 -18.66 6.34
C VAL A 158 -5.61 -20.07 5.83
N PRO A 159 -6.01 -21.15 6.52
CA PRO A 159 -5.75 -22.49 6.01
C PRO A 159 -6.35 -22.56 4.60
N LYS A 160 -5.54 -22.99 3.61
CA LYS A 160 -6.08 -23.31 2.29
C LYS A 160 -7.23 -24.29 2.51
N PRO A 161 -8.42 -24.08 1.90
CA PRO A 161 -9.45 -25.10 1.95
C PRO A 161 -8.85 -26.40 1.42
N ASN A 162 -8.99 -27.46 2.21
CA ASN A 162 -8.53 -28.79 1.87
C ASN A 162 -9.24 -29.22 0.57
N PRO A 163 -8.53 -29.53 -0.53
CA PRO A 163 -9.17 -29.92 -1.78
C PRO A 163 -9.86 -31.30 -1.72
N LEU A 164 -9.84 -31.97 -0.55
CA LEU A 164 -10.52 -33.23 -0.30
C LEU A 164 -11.47 -33.08 0.89
N GLY A 165 -12.54 -32.31 0.69
CA GLY A 165 -13.75 -32.45 1.48
C GLY A 165 -14.56 -33.60 0.90
N ASN A 166 -14.37 -34.80 1.46
CA ASN A 166 -15.21 -35.95 1.15
C ASN A 166 -16.67 -35.60 1.49
N ALA A 167 -17.54 -35.73 0.49
CA ALA A 167 -18.97 -35.81 0.69
C ALA A 167 -19.27 -37.00 1.61
N VAL A 168 -20.11 -36.77 2.62
CA VAL A 168 -20.89 -37.81 3.29
C VAL A 168 -22.16 -38.01 2.47
#